data_AF-A0A7Y7M544-F1
#
_entry.id   AF-A0A7Y7M544-F1
#
_cell.length_a   1.000
_cell.length_b   1.000
_cell.length_c   1.000
_cell.angle_alpha   90.00
_cell.angle_beta   90.00
_cell.angle_gamma   90.00
#
_symmetry.space_group_name_H-M   'P 1'
#
loop_
_entity.id
_entity.type
_entity.pdbx_description
1 polymer ?
#
loop_
_entity_poly.entity_id
_entity_poly.type
_entity_poly.pdbx_seq_one_letter_code
_entity_poly.pdbx_strand_id
1 'polypeptide(L)'
;MPSTSTPEPALSAPASSAAEAPVPAEVAAPYGRAIPATAARVRTHHLQAAKRNGEKFAMLTAYDQYTAQIFDEAGIEVLLVGDSASNNVLGNETSLPITLDEMIIFSRAVTAGAKRALVVADLPFGSYEQSPAQAIASSVRLMKEGLVHAVKMEGGAYYAPTVRALTQAGVPVMAHIGFTPQSEHMLGGYRVQGRGDAARAMVDDAVALARAGAFCVLMEMVPADTAAAVEAAVDVPTVGIGAGNGTTGQVLVWQDMAGLRTGRIAKFVKQYAQLRTVLADAAHAYGDDVRSGAFPGPEHTF
;
A
#
# COMPACT_ATOMS: atom_id res chain seq x y z
N MET A 1 55.30 69.99 3.78
CA MET A 1 54.91 68.75 4.48
C MET A 1 53.42 68.52 4.25
N PRO A 2 52.99 67.28 3.99
CA PRO A 2 52.17 66.88 2.83
C PRO A 2 50.68 66.64 3.20
N SER A 3 49.73 66.82 2.26
CA SER A 3 49.05 65.84 1.37
C SER A 3 47.63 65.44 1.81
N THR A 4 46.68 65.79 0.94
CA THR A 4 45.47 65.06 0.48
C THR A 4 45.20 63.65 1.03
N SER A 5 43.93 63.37 1.37
CA SER A 5 43.05 62.39 0.67
C SER A 5 41.97 61.81 1.60
N THR A 6 40.70 61.87 1.19
CA THR A 6 39.62 60.95 1.60
C THR A 6 39.94 59.54 1.09
N PRO A 7 39.55 58.46 1.80
CA PRO A 7 38.25 57.81 1.49
C PRO A 7 37.53 57.11 2.68
N GLU A 8 36.22 56.86 2.52
CA GLU A 8 35.43 55.79 3.18
C GLU A 8 35.83 54.39 2.63
N PRO A 9 35.33 53.22 3.11
CA PRO A 9 34.38 52.90 4.20
C PRO A 9 34.88 51.79 5.17
N ALA A 10 34.18 51.54 6.29
CA ALA A 10 34.16 50.22 6.94
C ALA A 10 32.97 50.06 7.91
N LEU A 11 32.06 49.16 7.54
CA LEU A 11 31.03 48.57 8.40
C LEU A 11 31.67 47.62 9.42
N SER A 12 31.32 47.74 10.70
CA SER A 12 31.28 46.59 11.63
C SER A 12 30.22 46.79 12.72
N ALA A 13 29.50 45.71 13.01
CA ALA A 13 28.29 45.62 13.85
C ALA A 13 28.66 45.35 15.35
N PRO A 14 27.72 45.13 16.32
CA PRO A 14 26.66 44.12 16.24
C PRO A 14 25.26 44.48 16.80
N ALA A 15 24.27 43.81 16.21
CA ALA A 15 23.12 43.12 16.79
C ALA A 15 22.37 43.68 18.02
N SER A 16 21.05 43.84 17.86
CA SER A 16 20.09 42.93 18.51
C SER A 16 18.74 43.01 17.80
N SER A 17 18.25 41.86 17.31
CA SER A 17 17.00 41.69 16.61
C SER A 17 15.80 41.85 17.54
N ALA A 18 14.78 42.56 17.05
CA ALA A 18 13.44 42.48 17.62
C ALA A 18 12.84 41.13 17.25
N ALA A 19 12.43 40.38 18.26
CA ALA A 19 11.87 39.05 18.14
C ALA A 19 10.48 39.08 17.49
N GLU A 20 10.32 38.24 16.46
CA GLU A 20 9.06 37.89 15.80
C GLU A 20 8.15 37.13 16.78
N ALA A 21 6.86 37.47 16.77
CA ALA A 21 5.84 36.83 17.59
C ALA A 21 5.64 35.34 17.19
N PRO A 22 5.38 34.44 18.16
CA PRO A 22 5.29 33.02 17.87
C PRO A 22 4.00 32.68 17.11
N VAL A 23 4.18 31.95 16.01
CA VAL A 23 3.13 31.22 15.29
C VAL A 23 2.52 30.18 16.26
N PRO A 24 1.19 29.95 16.29
CA PRO A 24 0.62 28.95 17.18
C PRO A 24 1.17 27.57 16.80
N ALA A 25 1.76 26.88 17.76
CA ALA A 25 2.22 25.50 17.58
C ALA A 25 1.02 24.62 17.19
N GLU A 26 1.18 23.90 16.08
CA GLU A 26 0.26 22.85 15.66
C GLU A 26 0.07 21.86 16.82
N VAL A 27 -1.18 21.70 17.25
CA VAL A 27 -1.53 20.77 18.32
C VAL A 27 -1.36 19.35 17.77
N ALA A 28 -0.23 18.72 18.09
CA ALA A 28 0.00 17.31 17.83
C ALA A 28 -1.15 16.48 18.43
N ALA A 29 -1.73 15.60 17.61
CA ALA A 29 -2.83 14.73 18.04
C ALA A 29 -2.44 13.94 19.30
N PRO A 30 -3.34 13.76 20.30
CA PRO A 30 -3.01 13.25 21.62
C PRO A 30 -2.72 11.73 21.69
N TYR A 31 -2.57 11.06 20.55
CA TYR A 31 -2.29 9.63 20.45
C TYR A 31 -0.99 9.44 19.66
N GLY A 32 0.08 9.06 20.36
CA GLY A 32 1.36 8.72 19.73
C GLY A 32 1.20 7.53 18.80
N ARG A 33 1.86 7.51 17.65
CA ARG A 33 1.84 6.36 16.72
C ARG A 33 2.51 5.13 17.36
N ALA A 34 1.79 4.02 17.50
CA ALA A 34 2.18 2.64 17.75
C ALA A 34 3.20 2.12 16.75
N ILE A 35 3.21 2.68 15.54
CA ILE A 35 4.28 2.47 14.58
C ILE A 35 5.16 3.71 14.64
N PRO A 36 6.32 3.65 15.31
CA PRO A 36 7.21 4.80 15.40
C PRO A 36 7.53 5.30 14.00
N ALA A 37 7.45 6.61 13.78
CA ALA A 37 7.93 7.23 12.53
C ALA A 37 9.41 6.87 12.26
N THR A 38 10.15 6.51 13.31
CA THR A 38 11.56 6.09 13.32
C THR A 38 11.76 4.58 13.24
N ALA A 39 10.71 3.76 13.10
CA ALA A 39 10.87 2.32 13.00
C ALA A 39 11.78 2.01 11.81
N ALA A 40 12.89 1.29 12.06
CA ALA A 40 13.82 0.95 10.99
C ALA A 40 13.15 0.04 9.93
N ARG A 41 12.19 -0.80 10.37
CA ARG A 41 11.34 -1.62 9.49
C ARG A 41 10.02 -1.99 10.16
N VAL A 42 8.89 -1.79 9.47
CA VAL A 42 7.56 -2.27 9.86
C VAL A 42 7.51 -3.79 9.77
N ARG A 43 6.84 -4.41 10.73
CA ARG A 43 6.77 -5.86 10.94
C ARG A 43 5.35 -6.19 11.40
N THR A 44 4.96 -7.45 11.31
CA THR A 44 3.60 -7.91 11.68
C THR A 44 3.21 -7.51 13.11
N HIS A 45 4.13 -7.60 14.07
CA HIS A 45 3.84 -7.21 15.46
C HIS A 45 3.57 -5.70 15.64
N HIS A 46 4.10 -4.84 14.77
CA HIS A 46 3.78 -3.41 14.78
C HIS A 46 2.32 -3.16 14.37
N LEU A 47 1.81 -3.91 13.38
CA LEU A 47 0.39 -3.85 12.99
C LEU A 47 -0.53 -4.40 14.10
N GLN A 48 -0.09 -5.45 14.78
CA GLN A 48 -0.79 -5.98 15.96
C GLN A 48 -0.84 -4.97 17.11
N ALA A 49 0.25 -4.22 17.33
CA ALA A 49 0.29 -3.13 18.31
C ALA A 49 -0.68 -2.00 17.93
N ALA A 50 -0.75 -1.63 16.65
CA ALA A 50 -1.71 -0.64 16.16
C ALA A 50 -3.16 -1.05 16.51
N LYS A 51 -3.55 -2.31 16.26
CA LYS A 51 -4.89 -2.80 16.68
C LYS A 51 -5.10 -2.70 18.19
N ARG A 52 -4.16 -3.20 18.99
CA ARG A 52 -4.28 -3.19 20.46
C ARG A 52 -4.39 -1.79 21.04
N ASN A 53 -3.73 -0.81 20.42
CA ASN A 53 -3.72 0.57 20.86
C ASN A 53 -4.88 1.40 20.28
N GLY A 54 -5.73 0.81 19.43
CA GLY A 54 -6.82 1.52 18.77
C GLY A 54 -6.36 2.47 17.66
N GLU A 55 -5.18 2.23 17.10
CA GLU A 55 -4.55 3.07 16.09
C GLU A 55 -4.71 2.51 14.68
N LYS A 56 -4.58 3.41 13.70
CA LYS A 56 -4.74 3.07 12.28
C LYS A 56 -3.41 3.05 11.54
N PHE A 57 -3.32 2.24 10.49
CA PHE A 57 -2.18 2.23 9.57
C PHE A 57 -2.63 2.31 8.10
N ALA A 58 -1.74 2.81 7.25
CA ALA A 58 -1.98 2.94 5.82
C ALA A 58 -1.28 1.82 5.04
N MET A 59 -1.97 1.35 4.01
CA MET A 59 -1.46 0.38 3.06
C MET A 59 -1.74 0.89 1.65
N LEU A 60 -0.77 0.77 0.76
CA LEU A 60 -0.95 1.06 -0.67
C LEU A 60 -0.39 -0.09 -1.48
N THR A 61 -0.97 -0.32 -2.66
CA THR A 61 -0.29 -1.19 -3.62
C THR A 61 0.97 -0.52 -4.16
N ALA A 62 1.95 -1.32 -4.61
CA ALA A 62 3.14 -0.85 -5.32
C ALA A 62 3.66 -1.96 -6.24
N TYR A 63 4.28 -1.59 -7.36
CA TYR A 63 4.72 -2.56 -8.38
C TYR A 63 6.12 -2.27 -8.95
N ASP A 64 6.72 -1.14 -8.58
CA ASP A 64 8.03 -0.71 -9.08
C ASP A 64 8.83 0.00 -7.98
N GLN A 65 10.12 0.21 -8.25
CA GLN A 65 11.08 0.78 -7.31
C GLN A 65 10.75 2.23 -6.94
N TYR A 66 10.42 3.09 -7.91
CA TYR A 66 10.24 4.53 -7.65
C TYR A 66 8.98 4.77 -6.82
N THR A 67 7.88 4.11 -7.18
CA THR A 67 6.64 4.17 -6.41
C THR A 67 6.86 3.66 -4.99
N ALA A 68 7.59 2.55 -4.83
CA ALA A 68 7.91 2.00 -3.51
C ALA A 68 8.76 2.95 -2.66
N GLN A 69 9.78 3.59 -3.25
CA GLN A 69 10.62 4.58 -2.55
C GLN A 69 9.81 5.78 -2.07
N ILE A 70 8.99 6.36 -2.95
CA ILE A 70 8.15 7.51 -2.62
C ILE A 70 7.19 7.17 -1.48
N PHE A 71 6.52 6.01 -1.53
CA PHE A 71 5.59 5.60 -0.48
C PHE A 71 6.29 5.23 0.83
N ASP A 72 7.46 4.62 0.74
CA ASP A 72 8.29 4.36 1.91
C ASP A 72 8.68 5.68 2.58
N GLU A 73 9.22 6.66 1.85
CA GLU A 73 9.59 7.98 2.38
C GLU A 73 8.39 8.77 2.92
N ALA A 74 7.22 8.64 2.29
CA ALA A 74 5.97 9.25 2.74
C ALA A 74 5.39 8.61 4.03
N GLY A 75 5.99 7.52 4.53
CA GLY A 75 5.58 6.92 5.79
C GLY A 75 4.51 5.82 5.68
N ILE A 76 4.20 5.33 4.48
CA ILE A 76 3.24 4.22 4.30
C ILE A 76 3.78 2.96 4.99
N GLU A 77 2.97 2.32 5.83
CA GLU A 77 3.45 1.24 6.70
C GLU A 77 3.50 -0.13 5.99
N VAL A 78 2.59 -0.37 5.05
CA VAL A 78 2.49 -1.63 4.30
C VAL A 78 2.42 -1.37 2.80
N LEU A 79 3.27 -2.05 2.03
CA LEU A 79 3.20 -2.03 0.57
C LEU A 79 2.71 -3.39 0.06
N LEU A 80 1.66 -3.38 -0.76
CA LEU A 80 1.09 -4.57 -1.37
C LEU A 80 1.54 -4.71 -2.82
N VAL A 81 2.30 -5.75 -3.11
CA VAL A 81 2.50 -6.23 -4.48
C VAL A 81 1.29 -7.08 -4.81
N GLY A 82 0.22 -6.42 -5.25
CA GLY A 82 -1.07 -7.05 -5.50
C GLY A 82 -1.18 -7.63 -6.91
N ASP A 83 -1.96 -8.71 -7.06
CA ASP A 83 -2.29 -9.29 -8.37
C ASP A 83 -3.11 -8.33 -9.26
N SER A 84 -3.68 -7.27 -8.68
CA SER A 84 -4.18 -6.07 -9.38
C SER A 84 -3.16 -5.41 -10.31
N ALA A 85 -1.87 -5.74 -10.23
CA ALA A 85 -0.87 -5.44 -11.26
C ALA A 85 -1.25 -5.98 -12.66
N SER A 86 -1.97 -7.10 -12.71
CA SER A 86 -2.51 -7.67 -13.95
C SER A 86 -3.29 -6.62 -14.75
N ASN A 87 -4.19 -5.90 -14.07
CA ASN A 87 -4.98 -4.85 -14.68
C ASN A 87 -4.20 -3.54 -14.82
N ASN A 88 -3.56 -3.12 -13.73
CA ASN A 88 -3.06 -1.75 -13.60
C ASN A 88 -1.64 -1.54 -14.15
N VAL A 89 -0.93 -2.62 -14.46
CA VAL A 89 0.43 -2.59 -15.01
C VAL A 89 0.49 -3.34 -16.34
N LEU A 90 -0.06 -4.55 -16.40
CA LEU A 90 0.01 -5.41 -17.59
C LEU A 90 -1.14 -5.16 -18.59
N GLY A 91 -2.20 -4.46 -18.18
CA GLY A 91 -3.33 -4.12 -19.04
C GLY A 91 -4.28 -5.28 -19.33
N ASN A 92 -4.20 -6.38 -18.57
CA ASN A 92 -5.15 -7.48 -18.66
C ASN A 92 -6.54 -7.04 -18.18
N GLU A 93 -7.58 -7.71 -18.67
CA GLU A 93 -8.96 -7.42 -18.27
C GLU A 93 -9.27 -7.84 -16.83
N THR A 94 -8.57 -8.85 -16.30
CA THR A 94 -8.83 -9.45 -15.00
C THR A 94 -7.51 -9.76 -14.26
N SER A 95 -7.57 -10.13 -12.98
CA SER A 95 -6.38 -10.56 -12.23
C SER A 95 -5.93 -11.98 -12.54
N LEU A 96 -6.79 -12.80 -13.16
CA LEU A 96 -6.53 -14.22 -13.43
C LEU A 96 -5.26 -14.52 -14.27
N PRO A 97 -4.87 -13.72 -15.29
CA PRO A 97 -3.75 -14.08 -16.14
C PRO A 97 -2.37 -13.90 -15.50
N ILE A 98 -2.26 -13.13 -14.40
CA ILE A 98 -0.94 -12.85 -13.82
C ILE A 98 -0.35 -14.10 -13.18
N THR A 99 0.92 -14.34 -13.49
CA THR A 99 1.65 -15.53 -13.09
C THR A 99 2.46 -15.30 -11.82
N LEU A 100 2.87 -16.39 -11.16
CA LEU A 100 3.80 -16.31 -10.02
C LEU A 100 5.14 -15.67 -10.41
N ASP A 101 5.63 -15.90 -11.63
CA ASP A 101 6.90 -15.36 -12.09
C ASP A 101 6.83 -13.83 -12.29
N GLU A 102 5.71 -13.31 -12.81
CA GLU A 102 5.46 -11.87 -12.89
C GLU A 102 5.33 -11.24 -11.49
N MET A 103 4.62 -11.89 -10.58
CA MET A 103 4.52 -11.45 -9.18
C MET A 103 5.89 -11.37 -8.50
N ILE A 104 6.80 -12.30 -8.79
CA ILE A 104 8.19 -12.28 -8.29
C ILE A 104 8.93 -11.04 -8.84
N ILE A 105 8.80 -10.72 -10.12
CA ILE A 105 9.46 -9.54 -10.72
C ILE A 105 9.01 -8.25 -10.05
N PHE A 106 7.69 -8.02 -9.93
CA PHE A 106 7.16 -6.84 -9.25
C PHE A 106 7.58 -6.81 -7.77
N SER A 107 7.60 -7.97 -7.12
CA SER A 107 8.05 -8.09 -5.73
C SER A 107 9.51 -7.67 -5.56
N ARG A 108 10.41 -8.09 -6.45
CA ARG A 108 11.82 -7.68 -6.42
C ARG A 108 11.97 -6.17 -6.61
N ALA A 109 11.23 -5.58 -7.55
CA ALA A 109 11.30 -4.15 -7.80
C ALA A 109 10.86 -3.33 -6.57
N VAL A 110 9.76 -3.73 -5.93
CA VAL A 110 9.22 -3.05 -4.74
C VAL A 110 10.12 -3.24 -3.52
N THR A 111 10.59 -4.46 -3.26
CA THR A 111 11.46 -4.74 -2.11
C THR A 111 12.82 -4.06 -2.22
N ALA A 112 13.32 -3.83 -3.44
CA ALA A 112 14.52 -3.01 -3.66
C ALA A 112 14.30 -1.52 -3.34
N GLY A 113 13.07 -1.01 -3.53
CA GLY A 113 12.71 0.37 -3.24
C GLY A 113 12.30 0.63 -1.79
N ALA A 114 11.74 -0.34 -1.09
CA ALA A 114 11.21 -0.19 0.26
C ALA A 114 12.24 -0.46 1.35
N LYS A 115 12.58 0.55 2.16
CA LYS A 115 13.54 0.39 3.26
C LYS A 115 12.86 0.03 4.58
N ARG A 116 11.71 0.63 4.86
CA ARG A 116 10.99 0.48 6.12
C ARG A 116 9.71 -0.34 5.98
N ALA A 117 8.90 -0.13 4.94
CA ALA A 117 7.56 -0.68 4.85
C ALA A 117 7.54 -2.21 4.87
N LEU A 118 6.47 -2.77 5.43
CA LEU A 118 6.20 -4.20 5.33
C LEU A 118 5.69 -4.51 3.92
N VAL A 119 6.56 -5.06 3.07
CA VAL A 119 6.16 -5.57 1.76
C VAL A 119 5.43 -6.93 1.87
N VAL A 120 4.19 -6.95 1.39
CA VAL A 120 3.31 -8.13 1.26
C VAL A 120 3.11 -8.41 -0.23
N ALA A 121 3.17 -9.66 -0.68
CA ALA A 121 2.84 -10.02 -2.07
C ALA A 121 1.65 -10.97 -2.15
N ASP A 122 0.84 -10.82 -3.18
CA ASP A 122 -0.22 -11.77 -3.47
C ASP A 122 0.32 -13.11 -3.96
N LEU A 123 -0.32 -14.18 -3.49
CA LEU A 123 -0.34 -15.45 -4.20
C LEU A 123 -1.36 -15.30 -5.36
N PRO A 124 -0.91 -15.32 -6.62
CA PRO A 124 -1.83 -15.19 -7.76
C PRO A 124 -2.71 -16.43 -7.90
N PHE A 125 -3.81 -16.30 -8.62
CA PHE A 125 -4.72 -17.41 -8.91
C PHE A 125 -3.98 -18.63 -9.48
N GLY A 126 -4.36 -19.83 -9.02
CA GLY A 126 -3.77 -21.11 -9.42
C GLY A 126 -2.47 -21.46 -8.70
N SER A 127 -1.96 -20.60 -7.81
CA SER A 127 -0.68 -20.83 -7.12
C SER A 127 -0.82 -21.44 -5.72
N TYR A 128 -2.03 -21.56 -5.17
CA TYR A 128 -2.24 -22.04 -3.79
C TYR A 128 -3.46 -22.95 -3.60
N GLU A 129 -4.38 -22.98 -4.56
CA GLU A 129 -5.69 -23.60 -4.46
C GLU A 129 -5.63 -25.12 -4.53
N GLN A 130 -4.58 -25.68 -5.14
CA GLN A 130 -4.46 -27.12 -5.33
C GLN A 130 -4.19 -27.86 -4.00
N SER A 131 -3.35 -27.29 -3.14
CA SER A 131 -3.00 -27.91 -1.85
C SER A 131 -2.19 -26.97 -0.94
N PRO A 132 -2.15 -27.23 0.39
CA PRO A 132 -1.22 -26.55 1.29
C PRO A 132 0.25 -26.65 0.86
N ALA A 133 0.66 -27.79 0.28
CA ALA A 133 2.03 -27.98 -0.20
C ALA A 133 2.36 -27.06 -1.39
N GLN A 134 1.41 -26.88 -2.32
CA GLN A 134 1.55 -25.94 -3.43
C GLN A 134 1.67 -24.50 -2.91
N ALA A 135 0.77 -24.10 -1.99
CA ALA A 135 0.79 -22.76 -1.40
C ALA A 135 2.14 -22.45 -0.72
N ILE A 136 2.70 -23.41 0.02
CA ILE A 136 4.03 -23.29 0.64
C ILE A 136 5.10 -23.11 -0.43
N ALA A 137 5.10 -23.94 -1.48
CA ALA A 137 6.09 -23.85 -2.56
C ALA A 137 6.06 -22.46 -3.23
N SER A 138 4.87 -21.98 -3.60
CA SER A 138 4.68 -20.65 -4.20
C SER A 138 5.11 -19.52 -3.26
N SER A 139 4.74 -19.60 -1.98
CA SER A 139 5.11 -18.60 -0.97
C SER A 139 6.62 -18.55 -0.74
N VAL A 140 7.28 -19.71 -0.70
CA VAL A 140 8.75 -19.79 -0.57
C VAL A 140 9.43 -19.11 -1.76
N ARG A 141 8.90 -19.26 -2.98
CA ARG A 141 9.42 -18.55 -4.15
C ARG A 141 9.28 -17.03 -3.99
N LEU A 142 8.08 -16.53 -3.64
CA LEU A 142 7.88 -15.10 -3.40
C LEU A 142 8.82 -14.53 -2.33
N MET A 143 9.02 -15.26 -1.22
CA MET A 143 9.90 -14.80 -0.14
C MET A 143 11.39 -14.85 -0.53
N LYS A 144 11.85 -15.89 -1.24
CA LYS A 144 13.27 -16.06 -1.60
C LYS A 144 13.67 -15.26 -2.82
N GLU A 145 12.84 -15.28 -3.85
CA GLU A 145 13.11 -14.65 -5.14
C GLU A 145 12.61 -13.22 -5.12
N GLY A 146 11.37 -12.99 -4.67
CA GLY A 146 10.74 -11.67 -4.57
C GLY A 146 11.13 -10.86 -3.34
N LEU A 147 11.80 -11.47 -2.35
CA LEU A 147 12.26 -10.86 -1.09
C LEU A 147 11.15 -10.26 -0.22
N VAL A 148 9.90 -10.67 -0.43
CA VAL A 148 8.76 -10.16 0.36
C VAL A 148 8.79 -10.69 1.78
N HIS A 149 8.13 -9.96 2.68
CA HIS A 149 8.11 -10.31 4.11
C HIS A 149 6.91 -11.19 4.48
N ALA A 150 5.87 -11.18 3.67
CA ALA A 150 4.60 -11.85 3.91
C ALA A 150 3.87 -12.09 2.59
N VAL A 151 2.89 -13.00 2.62
CA VAL A 151 2.01 -13.28 1.48
C VAL A 151 0.56 -12.92 1.81
N LYS A 152 -0.22 -12.53 0.79
CA LYS A 152 -1.69 -12.43 0.86
C LYS A 152 -2.32 -13.56 0.05
N MET A 153 -3.39 -14.15 0.59
CA MET A 153 -4.12 -15.26 -0.02
C MET A 153 -5.63 -15.02 0.10
N GLU A 154 -6.36 -15.29 -0.97
CA GLU A 154 -7.82 -15.09 -1.03
C GLU A 154 -8.60 -16.34 -0.60
N GLY A 155 -9.72 -16.12 0.07
CA GLY A 155 -10.68 -17.16 0.41
C GLY A 155 -11.00 -17.26 1.91
N GLY A 156 -12.13 -17.93 2.20
CA GLY A 156 -12.71 -18.06 3.53
C GLY A 156 -12.16 -19.24 4.36
N ALA A 157 -12.97 -19.71 5.32
CA ALA A 157 -12.61 -20.76 6.29
C ALA A 157 -12.11 -22.07 5.65
N TYR A 158 -12.52 -22.36 4.41
CA TYR A 158 -12.03 -23.51 3.64
C TYR A 158 -10.50 -23.57 3.59
N TYR A 159 -9.82 -22.42 3.48
CA TYR A 159 -8.36 -22.35 3.41
C TYR A 159 -7.65 -22.26 4.77
N ALA A 160 -8.37 -22.39 5.89
CA ALA A 160 -7.76 -22.41 7.22
C ALA A 160 -6.64 -23.48 7.36
N PRO A 161 -6.75 -24.71 6.82
CA PRO A 161 -5.63 -25.66 6.82
C PRO A 161 -4.41 -25.16 6.04
N THR A 162 -4.61 -24.48 4.90
CA THR A 162 -3.54 -23.89 4.09
C THR A 162 -2.84 -22.76 4.85
N VAL A 163 -3.60 -21.84 5.46
CA VAL A 163 -3.04 -20.77 6.31
C VAL A 163 -2.22 -21.35 7.46
N ARG A 164 -2.72 -22.40 8.12
CA ARG A 164 -2.00 -23.08 9.20
C ARG A 164 -0.68 -23.68 8.72
N ALA A 165 -0.68 -24.32 7.56
CA ALA A 165 0.53 -24.92 7.00
C ALA A 165 1.58 -23.86 6.63
N LEU A 166 1.16 -22.75 6.01
CA LEU A 166 2.03 -21.62 5.66
C LEU A 166 2.67 -20.99 6.91
N THR A 167 1.86 -20.72 7.93
CA THR A 167 2.32 -20.10 9.17
C THR A 167 3.27 -21.01 9.95
N GLN A 168 3.00 -22.32 10.00
CA GLN A 168 3.92 -23.32 10.57
C GLN A 168 5.24 -23.42 9.79
N ALA A 169 5.22 -23.18 8.48
CA ALA A 169 6.42 -23.09 7.64
C ALA A 169 7.18 -21.75 7.81
N GLY A 170 6.72 -20.85 8.67
CA GLY A 170 7.34 -19.54 8.93
C GLY A 170 6.95 -18.44 7.92
N VAL A 171 5.91 -18.67 7.10
CA VAL A 171 5.39 -17.67 6.16
C VAL A 171 4.29 -16.85 6.84
N PRO A 172 4.45 -15.52 7.03
CA PRO A 172 3.37 -14.68 7.53
C PRO A 172 2.28 -14.51 6.46
N VAL A 173 1.03 -14.79 6.83
CA VAL A 173 -0.12 -14.74 5.92
C VAL A 173 -1.09 -13.62 6.30
N MET A 174 -1.39 -12.75 5.33
CA MET A 174 -2.55 -11.88 5.34
C MET A 174 -3.69 -12.59 4.61
N ALA A 175 -4.78 -12.89 5.29
CA ALA A 175 -5.93 -13.50 4.64
C ALA A 175 -6.80 -12.42 3.96
N HIS A 176 -7.44 -12.75 2.84
CA HIS A 176 -8.36 -11.85 2.12
C HIS A 176 -9.74 -12.49 2.00
N ILE A 177 -10.74 -11.87 2.62
CA ILE A 177 -12.15 -12.27 2.59
C ILE A 177 -13.04 -11.15 2.02
N GLY A 178 -14.30 -11.47 1.74
CA GLY A 178 -15.22 -10.54 1.09
C GLY A 178 -15.24 -10.79 -0.42
N PHE A 179 -15.20 -9.73 -1.22
CA PHE A 179 -15.03 -9.89 -2.66
C PHE A 179 -13.57 -10.26 -2.95
N THR A 180 -13.36 -11.47 -3.44
CA THR A 180 -12.03 -12.00 -3.82
C THR A 180 -11.93 -12.00 -5.35
N PRO A 181 -11.22 -11.03 -5.98
CA PRO A 181 -11.18 -10.85 -7.43
C PRO A 181 -10.81 -12.11 -8.20
N GLN A 182 -9.98 -12.99 -7.64
CA GLN A 182 -9.60 -14.27 -8.26
C GLN A 182 -10.79 -15.23 -8.47
N SER A 183 -11.91 -14.98 -7.77
CA SER A 183 -13.17 -15.72 -7.88
C SER A 183 -14.27 -14.94 -8.62
N GLU A 184 -13.94 -13.90 -9.41
CA GLU A 184 -14.94 -13.02 -10.03
C GLU A 184 -15.99 -13.78 -10.88
N HIS A 185 -15.60 -14.86 -11.56
CA HIS A 185 -16.53 -15.66 -12.38
C HIS A 185 -17.53 -16.42 -11.51
N MET A 186 -17.12 -16.88 -10.33
CA MET A 186 -18.01 -17.52 -9.35
C MET A 186 -18.91 -16.51 -8.65
N LEU A 187 -18.38 -15.31 -8.38
CA LEU A 187 -19.10 -14.23 -7.69
C LEU A 187 -20.04 -13.42 -8.61
N GLY A 188 -19.91 -13.60 -9.93
CA GLY A 188 -20.71 -12.88 -10.93
C GLY A 188 -20.31 -11.41 -11.06
N GLY A 189 -19.00 -11.14 -11.02
CA GLY A 189 -18.38 -9.82 -11.09
C GLY A 189 -18.32 -9.07 -9.75
N TYR A 190 -17.95 -7.80 -9.80
CA TYR A 190 -17.75 -6.91 -8.64
C TYR A 190 -19.05 -6.66 -7.86
N ARG A 191 -19.34 -7.52 -6.89
CA ARG A 191 -20.53 -7.47 -6.05
C ARG A 191 -20.16 -7.36 -4.57
N VAL A 192 -20.92 -6.54 -3.85
CA VAL A 192 -20.79 -6.40 -2.39
C VAL A 192 -21.11 -7.72 -1.71
N GLN A 193 -20.22 -8.17 -0.81
CA GLN A 193 -20.33 -9.44 -0.08
C GLN A 193 -20.80 -9.22 1.37
N GLY A 194 -21.28 -10.28 2.05
CA GLY A 194 -21.58 -10.20 3.49
C GLY A 194 -22.82 -9.37 3.85
N ARG A 195 -23.85 -9.36 3.00
CA ARG A 195 -25.16 -8.75 3.28
C ARG A 195 -26.10 -9.73 3.96
N GLY A 196 -26.95 -9.24 4.86
CA GLY A 196 -27.97 -10.04 5.54
C GLY A 196 -27.35 -11.24 6.24
N ASP A 197 -27.91 -12.43 6.02
CA ASP A 197 -27.47 -13.67 6.68
C ASP A 197 -26.02 -14.07 6.35
N ALA A 198 -25.44 -13.55 5.25
CA ALA A 198 -24.05 -13.79 4.88
C ALA A 198 -23.04 -13.05 5.78
N ALA A 199 -23.47 -12.07 6.58
CA ALA A 199 -22.59 -11.35 7.50
C ALA A 199 -21.99 -12.29 8.56
N ARG A 200 -22.79 -13.26 9.04
CA ARG A 200 -22.31 -14.22 10.05
C ARG A 200 -21.23 -15.14 9.50
N ALA A 201 -21.43 -15.66 8.29
CA ALA A 201 -20.44 -16.51 7.62
C ALA A 201 -19.10 -15.79 7.46
N MET A 202 -19.11 -14.49 7.13
CA MET A 202 -17.90 -13.68 7.00
C MET A 202 -17.13 -13.52 8.33
N VAL A 203 -17.85 -13.36 9.44
CA VAL A 203 -17.24 -13.36 10.78
C VAL A 203 -16.62 -14.72 11.08
N ASP A 204 -17.32 -15.81 10.77
CA ASP A 204 -16.82 -17.16 11.00
C ASP A 204 -15.58 -17.47 10.13
N ASP A 205 -15.55 -17.01 8.88
CA ASP A 205 -14.38 -17.07 7.99
C ASP A 205 -13.18 -16.34 8.59
N ALA A 206 -13.36 -15.08 9.00
CA ALA A 206 -12.30 -14.27 9.60
C ALA A 206 -11.73 -14.92 10.86
N VAL A 207 -12.60 -15.44 11.73
CA VAL A 207 -12.21 -16.13 12.97
C VAL A 207 -11.44 -17.42 12.65
N ALA A 208 -11.90 -18.20 11.67
CA ALA A 208 -11.23 -19.44 11.27
C ALA A 208 -9.81 -19.17 10.74
N LEU A 209 -9.65 -18.15 9.91
CA LEU A 209 -8.36 -17.76 9.31
C LEU A 209 -7.41 -17.16 10.35
N ALA A 210 -7.91 -16.30 11.25
CA ALA A 210 -7.12 -15.77 12.37
C ALA A 210 -6.63 -16.91 13.29
N ARG A 211 -7.50 -17.87 13.66
CA ARG A 211 -7.14 -19.06 14.45
C ARG A 211 -6.20 -20.02 13.72
N ALA A 212 -6.17 -19.98 12.40
CA ALA A 212 -5.20 -20.70 11.59
C ALA A 212 -3.81 -20.06 11.61
N GLY A 213 -3.69 -18.80 12.05
CA GLY A 213 -2.43 -18.10 12.20
C GLY A 213 -2.24 -16.92 11.24
N ALA A 214 -3.26 -16.53 10.47
CA ALA A 214 -3.18 -15.30 9.68
C ALA A 214 -2.88 -14.12 10.62
N PHE A 215 -1.88 -13.29 10.29
CA PHE A 215 -1.50 -12.14 11.12
C PHE A 215 -2.40 -10.92 10.87
N CYS A 216 -3.19 -10.94 9.80
CA CYS A 216 -4.06 -9.86 9.38
C CYS A 216 -5.19 -10.42 8.51
N VAL A 217 -6.36 -9.78 8.53
CA VAL A 217 -7.50 -10.10 7.66
C VAL A 217 -7.90 -8.86 6.85
N LEU A 218 -7.76 -8.94 5.53
CA LEU A 218 -8.22 -7.93 4.58
C LEU A 218 -9.67 -8.22 4.18
N MET A 219 -10.49 -7.17 4.12
CA MET A 219 -11.90 -7.22 3.71
C MET A 219 -12.15 -6.28 2.53
N GLU A 220 -12.64 -6.84 1.43
CA GLU A 220 -12.96 -6.08 0.21
C GLU A 220 -14.46 -6.08 -0.11
N MET A 221 -14.99 -4.89 -0.42
CA MET A 221 -16.39 -4.66 -0.79
C MET A 221 -17.40 -5.28 0.21
N VAL A 222 -17.20 -5.00 1.50
CA VAL A 222 -18.02 -5.48 2.61
C VAL A 222 -18.84 -4.32 3.22
N PRO A 223 -20.12 -4.49 3.61
CA PRO A 223 -20.86 -3.48 4.36
C PRO A 223 -20.12 -3.07 5.64
N ALA A 224 -20.15 -1.78 5.96
CA ALA A 224 -19.41 -1.24 7.11
C ALA A 224 -19.79 -1.95 8.44
N ASP A 225 -21.07 -2.27 8.64
CA ASP A 225 -21.53 -2.96 9.85
C ASP A 225 -20.98 -4.40 9.93
N THR A 226 -20.92 -5.10 8.81
CA THR A 226 -20.31 -6.44 8.72
C THR A 226 -18.81 -6.38 8.99
N ALA A 227 -18.11 -5.40 8.40
CA ALA A 227 -16.68 -5.19 8.64
C ALA A 227 -16.38 -4.83 10.11
N ALA A 228 -17.24 -4.03 10.76
CA ALA A 228 -17.14 -3.74 12.18
C ALA A 228 -17.37 -4.98 13.05
N ALA A 229 -18.32 -5.84 12.68
CA ALA A 229 -18.54 -7.11 13.36
C ALA A 229 -17.32 -8.05 13.23
N VAL A 230 -16.68 -8.11 12.06
CA VAL A 230 -15.43 -8.86 11.86
C VAL A 230 -14.30 -8.26 12.71
N GLU A 231 -14.09 -6.94 12.67
CA GLU A 231 -13.04 -6.24 13.43
C GLU A 231 -13.14 -6.54 14.94
N ALA A 232 -14.36 -6.59 15.49
CA ALA A 232 -14.62 -6.92 16.89
C ALA A 232 -14.43 -8.41 17.23
N ALA A 233 -14.54 -9.30 16.24
CA ALA A 233 -14.51 -10.75 16.47
C ALA A 233 -13.12 -11.38 16.40
N VAL A 234 -12.13 -10.68 15.82
CA VAL A 234 -10.76 -11.18 15.66
C VAL A 234 -9.74 -10.30 16.39
N ASP A 235 -8.73 -10.92 17.01
CA ASP A 235 -7.68 -10.18 17.73
C ASP A 235 -6.60 -9.61 16.81
N VAL A 236 -6.53 -10.09 15.56
CA VAL A 236 -5.55 -9.67 14.55
C VAL A 236 -6.01 -8.39 13.84
N PRO A 237 -5.10 -7.52 13.36
CA PRO A 237 -5.45 -6.34 12.59
C PRO A 237 -6.33 -6.68 11.38
N THR A 238 -7.26 -5.79 11.06
CA THR A 238 -8.03 -5.87 9.81
C THR A 238 -7.66 -4.76 8.85
N VAL A 239 -7.75 -5.00 7.55
CA VAL A 239 -7.53 -3.99 6.50
C VAL A 239 -8.79 -3.90 5.64
N GLY A 240 -9.27 -2.68 5.41
CA GLY A 240 -10.47 -2.44 4.58
C GLY A 240 -10.14 -1.87 3.22
N ILE A 241 -10.87 -2.32 2.19
CA ILE A 241 -11.02 -1.62 0.91
C ILE A 241 -12.50 -1.67 0.51
N GLY A 242 -13.16 -0.50 0.58
CA GLY A 242 -14.62 -0.46 0.48
C GLY A 242 -15.34 -1.20 1.61
N ALA A 243 -14.74 -1.24 2.80
CA ALA A 243 -15.27 -1.90 4.01
C ALA A 243 -15.61 -0.91 5.15
N GLY A 244 -15.75 0.39 4.83
CA GLY A 244 -15.90 1.45 5.84
C GLY A 244 -14.59 1.75 6.58
N ASN A 245 -14.64 2.62 7.59
CA ASN A 245 -13.48 3.09 8.37
C ASN A 245 -13.31 2.37 9.73
N GLY A 246 -14.12 1.33 9.99
CA GLY A 246 -14.07 0.57 11.24
C GLY A 246 -12.82 -0.29 11.39
N THR A 247 -12.21 -0.72 10.28
CA THR A 247 -11.03 -1.61 10.25
C THR A 247 -9.77 -0.95 10.82
N THR A 248 -8.80 -1.75 11.27
CA THR A 248 -7.52 -1.25 11.80
C THR A 248 -6.72 -0.48 10.73
N GLY A 249 -6.62 -1.01 9.51
CA GLY A 249 -5.92 -0.39 8.39
C GLY A 249 -6.83 -0.19 7.18
N GLN A 250 -6.33 0.56 6.20
CA GLN A 250 -7.01 0.81 4.92
C GLN A 250 -6.04 0.59 3.77
N VAL A 251 -6.54 0.04 2.66
CA VAL A 251 -5.77 -0.15 1.42
C VAL A 251 -6.50 0.41 0.22
N LEU A 252 -5.73 0.98 -0.71
CA LEU A 252 -6.18 1.32 -2.05
C LEU A 252 -5.14 0.88 -3.08
N VAL A 253 -5.61 0.59 -4.29
CA VAL A 253 -4.74 0.53 -5.47
C VAL A 253 -4.17 1.93 -5.71
N TRP A 254 -2.85 2.05 -5.77
CA TRP A 254 -2.24 3.39 -5.76
C TRP A 254 -2.57 4.20 -7.00
N GLN A 255 -2.74 3.57 -8.18
CA GLN A 255 -3.14 4.26 -9.41
C GLN A 255 -4.54 4.84 -9.32
N ASP A 256 -5.46 4.16 -8.61
CA ASP A 256 -6.78 4.68 -8.31
C ASP A 256 -6.70 5.88 -7.37
N MET A 257 -5.96 5.72 -6.27
CA MET A 257 -5.73 6.76 -5.26
C MET A 257 -5.08 8.02 -5.86
N ALA A 258 -4.13 7.86 -6.79
CA ALA A 258 -3.39 8.96 -7.40
C ALA A 258 -4.01 9.52 -8.69
N GLY A 259 -5.17 8.99 -9.11
CA GLY A 259 -5.91 9.51 -10.26
C GLY A 259 -5.27 9.23 -11.62
N LEU A 260 -4.63 8.07 -11.78
CA LEU A 260 -4.10 7.60 -13.07
C LEU A 260 -5.16 6.90 -13.92
N ARG A 261 -6.05 6.10 -13.30
CA ARG A 261 -7.08 5.35 -14.02
C ARG A 261 -8.17 6.28 -14.57
N THR A 262 -8.68 5.95 -15.75
CA THR A 262 -9.81 6.63 -16.40
C THR A 262 -11.10 5.82 -16.29
N GLY A 263 -12.24 6.47 -16.54
CA GLY A 263 -13.56 5.84 -16.54
C GLY A 263 -14.23 5.91 -15.17
N ARG A 264 -15.14 4.96 -14.90
CA ARG A 264 -15.95 4.97 -13.69
C ARG A 264 -15.09 4.61 -12.47
N ILE A 265 -14.88 5.60 -11.61
CA ILE A 265 -14.22 5.44 -10.31
C ILE A 265 -15.15 4.66 -9.38
N ALA A 266 -14.62 3.64 -8.70
CA ALA A 266 -15.39 2.86 -7.73
C ALA A 266 -15.77 3.74 -6.53
N LYS A 267 -16.96 3.51 -5.96
CA LYS A 267 -17.50 4.36 -4.87
C LYS A 267 -16.59 4.48 -3.65
N PHE A 268 -15.76 3.46 -3.39
CA PHE A 268 -14.85 3.42 -2.25
C PHE A 268 -13.51 4.10 -2.49
N VAL A 269 -13.23 4.59 -3.71
CA VAL A 269 -11.98 5.26 -4.04
C VAL A 269 -12.12 6.76 -3.83
N LYS A 270 -11.17 7.34 -3.08
CA LYS A 270 -10.92 8.78 -3.06
C LYS A 270 -9.63 9.06 -3.83
N GLN A 271 -9.70 9.99 -4.79
CA GLN A 271 -8.53 10.50 -5.48
C GLN A 271 -7.85 11.59 -4.64
N TYR A 272 -6.55 11.46 -4.44
CA TYR A 272 -5.71 12.42 -3.71
C TYR A 272 -4.81 13.23 -4.64
N ALA A 273 -4.73 12.85 -5.91
CA ALA A 273 -4.03 13.57 -6.97
C ALA A 273 -4.68 13.32 -8.33
N GLN A 274 -4.27 14.10 -9.34
CA GLN A 274 -4.68 13.95 -10.74
C GLN A 274 -3.46 13.62 -11.61
N LEU A 275 -2.74 12.55 -11.27
CA LEU A 275 -1.46 12.23 -11.91
C LEU A 275 -1.59 11.98 -13.42
N ARG A 276 -2.76 11.53 -13.91
CA ARG A 276 -2.97 11.38 -15.35
C ARG A 276 -2.81 12.71 -16.09
N THR A 277 -3.38 13.78 -15.56
CA THR A 277 -3.28 15.12 -16.16
C THR A 277 -1.84 15.61 -16.10
N VAL A 278 -1.20 15.52 -14.93
CA VAL A 278 0.20 15.93 -14.74
C VAL A 278 1.13 15.23 -15.74
N LEU A 279 0.98 13.91 -15.92
CA LEU A 279 1.82 13.15 -16.85
C LEU A 279 1.50 13.47 -18.31
N ALA A 280 0.21 13.66 -18.65
CA ALA A 280 -0.20 14.03 -20.00
C ALA A 280 0.34 15.41 -20.40
N ASP A 281 0.25 16.40 -19.50
CA ASP A 281 0.73 17.76 -19.74
C ASP A 281 2.26 17.76 -19.89
N ALA A 282 2.99 17.03 -19.05
CA ALA A 282 4.44 16.89 -19.17
C ALA A 282 4.86 16.22 -20.50
N ALA A 283 4.14 15.16 -20.92
CA ALA A 283 4.41 14.48 -22.19
C ALA A 283 4.11 15.38 -23.40
N HIS A 284 3.04 16.17 -23.33
CA HIS A 284 2.71 17.16 -24.37
C HIS A 284 3.79 18.24 -24.46
N ALA A 285 4.16 18.85 -23.34
CA ALA A 285 5.19 19.89 -23.29
C ALA A 285 6.53 19.37 -23.85
N TYR A 286 6.99 18.20 -23.40
CA TYR A 286 8.19 17.56 -23.95
C TYR A 286 8.08 17.32 -25.46
N GLY A 287 6.93 16.82 -25.92
CA GLY A 287 6.68 16.60 -27.35
C GLY A 287 6.69 17.89 -28.17
N ASP A 288 6.17 18.99 -27.62
CA ASP A 288 6.14 20.30 -28.27
C ASP A 288 7.53 20.93 -28.33
N ASP A 289 8.32 20.81 -27.26
CA ASP A 289 9.71 21.28 -27.23
C ASP A 289 10.59 20.53 -28.25
N VAL A 290 10.41 19.21 -28.38
CA VAL A 290 11.13 18.39 -29.38
C VAL A 290 10.70 18.78 -30.80
N ARG A 291 9.39 18.92 -31.07
CA ARG A 291 8.88 19.23 -32.42
C ARG A 291 9.23 20.64 -32.87
N SER A 292 9.33 21.60 -31.94
CA SER A 292 9.74 22.98 -32.23
C SER A 292 11.27 23.16 -32.34
N GLY A 293 12.05 22.17 -31.88
CA GLY A 293 13.50 22.27 -31.76
C GLY A 293 13.98 23.09 -30.57
N ALA A 294 13.09 23.39 -29.62
CA ALA A 294 13.46 24.03 -28.35
C ALA A 294 14.24 23.06 -27.42
N PHE A 295 13.95 21.76 -27.51
CA PHE A 295 14.72 20.71 -26.84
C PHE A 295 15.46 19.81 -27.85
N PRO A 296 16.75 19.47 -27.60
CA PRO A 296 17.58 19.96 -26.50
C PRO A 296 18.04 21.42 -26.71
N GLY A 297 18.01 22.20 -25.63
CA GLY A 297 18.64 23.53 -25.57
C GLY A 297 20.17 23.44 -25.43
N PRO A 298 20.90 24.57 -25.55
CA PRO A 298 22.36 24.63 -25.36
C PRO A 298 22.83 24.06 -24.02
N GLU A 299 22.07 24.28 -22.95
CA GLU A 299 22.35 23.75 -21.60
C GLU A 299 22.20 22.22 -21.49
N HIS A 300 21.58 21.59 -22.48
CA HIS A 300 21.37 20.14 -22.60
C HIS A 300 22.24 19.52 -23.71
N THR A 301 23.22 20.26 -24.24
CA THR A 301 24.08 19.85 -25.36
C THR A 301 25.56 19.89 -24.94
N PHE A 302 26.37 18.95 -25.46
CA PHE A 302 27.81 18.81 -25.16
C PHE A 302 28.72 19.30 -26.29
#